data_AF-A0A656JNA4-F1
#
_entry.id   AF-A0A656JNA4-F1
#
_cell.length_a   1.000
_cell.length_b   1.000
_cell.length_c   1.000
_cell.angle_alpha   90.00
_cell.angle_beta   90.00
_cell.angle_gamma   90.00
#
_symmetry.space_group_name_H-M   'P 1'
#
loop_
_entity.id
_entity.type
_entity.pdbx_description
1 polymer ?
#
loop_
_entity_poly.entity_id
_entity_poly.type
_entity_poly.pdbx_seq_one_letter_code
_entity_poly.pdbx_strand_id
1 'polypeptide(L)' 'TAEAEAMSKALKKAGFTFVGPTICYAYMQATGMVMDHTVDCDRYAILSR' A
#
# COMPACT_ATOMS: atom_id res chain seq x y z
N THR A 1 7.19 -0.46 4.33
CA THR A 1 7.02 0.17 5.66
C THR A 1 6.70 -0.90 6.69
N ALA A 2 6.68 -0.58 7.99
CA ALA A 2 6.35 -1.53 9.05
C ALA A 2 4.93 -2.13 8.87
N GLU A 3 3.99 -1.33 8.38
CA GLU A 3 2.61 -1.72 8.10
C GLU A 3 2.55 -2.74 6.95
N ALA A 4 3.29 -2.52 5.86
CA ALA A 4 3.35 -3.45 4.74
C ALA A 4 3.99 -4.79 5.12
N GLU A 5 4.99 -4.78 6.01
CA GLU A 5 5.56 -6.01 6.58
C GLU A 5 4.56 -6.77 7.44
N ALA A 6 3.80 -6.04 8.29
CA ALA A 6 2.75 -6.62 9.11
C ALA A 6 1.63 -7.23 8.24
N MET A 7 1.20 -6.52 7.19
CA MET A 7 0.22 -7.02 6.22
C MET A 7 0.72 -8.27 5.49
N SER A 8 1.96 -8.26 4.97
CA SER A 8 2.58 -9.43 4.33
C SER A 8 2.58 -10.64 5.27
N LYS A 9 2.94 -10.46 6.55
CA LYS A 9 2.93 -11.55 7.55
C LYS A 9 1.52 -12.07 7.80
N ALA A 10 0.54 -11.18 7.95
CA ALA A 10 -0.86 -11.55 8.18
C ALA A 10 -1.45 -12.33 6.99
N LEU A 11 -1.23 -11.85 5.75
CA LEU A 11 -1.72 -12.49 4.54
C LEU A 11 -1.08 -13.87 4.31
N LYS A 12 0.24 -14.00 4.55
CA LYS A 12 0.92 -15.32 4.51
C LYS A 12 0.31 -16.28 5.53
N LYS A 13 0.04 -15.82 6.76
CA LYS A 13 -0.62 -16.64 7.80
C LYS A 13 -2.03 -17.06 7.40
N ALA A 14 -2.74 -16.23 6.64
CA ALA A 14 -4.06 -16.53 6.10
C ALA A 14 -4.04 -17.42 4.85
N GLY A 15 -2.85 -17.88 4.40
CA GLY A 15 -2.72 -18.82 3.27
C GLY A 15 -2.56 -18.16 1.89
N PHE A 16 -2.44 -16.83 1.82
CA PHE A 16 -2.19 -16.15 0.56
C PHE A 16 -0.74 -16.36 0.10
N THR A 17 -0.57 -16.49 -1.22
CA THR A 17 0.75 -16.59 -1.87
C THR A 17 1.05 -15.30 -2.64
N PHE A 18 2.33 -15.06 -2.94
CA PHE A 18 2.78 -13.87 -3.68
C PHE A 18 2.44 -12.52 -3.00
N VAL A 19 2.42 -12.51 -1.67
CA VAL A 19 2.09 -11.34 -0.83
C VAL A 19 3.32 -10.83 -0.08
N GLY A 20 4.41 -10.54 -0.79
CA GLY A 20 5.62 -9.96 -0.19
C GLY A 20 5.40 -8.51 0.29
N PRO A 21 6.26 -7.96 1.18
CA PRO A 21 6.08 -6.60 1.70
C PRO A 21 6.02 -5.52 0.62
N THR A 22 6.81 -5.62 -0.45
CA THR A 22 6.75 -4.69 -1.60
C THR A 22 5.40 -4.73 -2.31
N ILE A 23 4.85 -5.93 -2.51
CA ILE A 23 3.53 -6.11 -3.13
C ILE A 23 2.44 -5.56 -2.22
N CYS A 24 2.55 -5.80 -0.90
CA CYS A 24 1.61 -5.25 0.07
C CYS A 24 1.65 -3.72 0.10
N TYR A 25 2.84 -3.11 0.04
CA TYR A 25 2.95 -1.66 -0.03
C TYR A 25 2.33 -1.09 -1.32
N ALA A 26 2.61 -1.69 -2.47
CA ALA A 26 1.98 -1.30 -3.73
C ALA A 26 0.45 -1.44 -3.68
N TYR A 27 -0.07 -2.51 -3.07
CA TYR A 27 -1.50 -2.69 -2.84
C TYR A 27 -2.09 -1.60 -1.94
N MET A 28 -1.39 -1.23 -0.86
CA MET A 28 -1.80 -0.16 0.04
C MET A 28 -1.89 1.19 -0.69
N GLN A 29 -0.93 1.49 -1.57
CA GLN A 29 -0.97 2.68 -2.43
C GLN A 29 -2.17 2.61 -3.40
N ALA A 30 -2.36 1.49 -4.08
CA ALA A 30 -3.41 1.33 -5.10
C ALA A 30 -4.84 1.39 -4.53
N THR A 31 -5.03 0.96 -3.29
CA THR A 31 -6.34 0.94 -2.61
C THR A 31 -6.61 2.18 -1.76
N GLY A 32 -5.68 3.14 -1.73
CA GLY A 32 -5.83 4.38 -0.97
C GLY A 32 -5.60 4.23 0.54
N MET A 33 -5.02 3.12 1.00
CA MET A 33 -4.55 2.99 2.39
C MET A 33 -3.34 3.89 2.66
N VAL A 34 -2.58 4.24 1.62
CA VAL A 34 -1.47 5.20 1.64
C VAL A 34 -1.67 6.19 0.49
N MET A 35 -1.58 7.48 0.80
CA MET A 35 -1.62 8.56 -0.19
C MET A 35 -0.19 8.97 -0.54
N ASP A 36 0.34 8.36 -1.61
CA ASP A 36 1.72 8.55 -2.09
C ASP A 36 1.80 9.22 -3.46
N HIS A 37 0.72 9.88 -3.89
CA HIS A 37 0.81 10.72 -5.09
C HIS A 37 1.87 11.81 -4.88
N THR A 38 2.69 12.03 -5.89
CA THR A 38 3.67 13.12 -5.88
C THR A 38 2.98 14.47 -5.90
N VAL A 39 3.62 15.51 -5.35
CA VAL A 39 3.02 16.86 -5.21
C VAL A 39 2.73 17.55 -6.54
N ASP A 40 3.35 17.09 -7.63
CA ASP A 40 3.16 17.54 -9.00
C ASP A 40 2.08 16.75 -9.77
N CYS A 41 1.47 15.73 -9.14
CA CYS A 41 0.36 15.00 -9.72
C CYS A 41 -0.90 15.89 -9.77
N ASP A 42 -1.60 15.90 -10.92
CA ASP A 42 -2.86 16.61 -11.14
C ASP A 42 -3.95 16.22 -10.14
N ARG A 43 -3.89 15.00 -9.61
CA ARG A 43 -4.82 14.48 -8.60
C ARG A 43 -4.44 14.83 -7.16
N TYR A 44 -3.20 15.27 -6.91
CA TYR A 44 -2.69 15.49 -5.56
C TYR A 44 -3.59 16.43 -4.75
N ALA A 45 -3.92 17.61 -5.30
CA ALA A 45 -4.73 18.62 -4.60
C ALA A 45 -6.14 18.17 -4.21
N ILE A 46 -6.67 17.14 -4.89
CA ILE A 46 -8.00 16.57 -4.61
C ILE A 46 -7.88 15.42 -3.61
N LEU A 47 -6.81 14.62 -3.69
CA LEU A 47 -6.60 13.43 -2.87
C LEU A 47 -5.89 13.71 -1.53
N SER A 48 -5.16 14.82 -1.42
CA SER A 48 -4.38 15.19 -0.23
C SER A 48 -5.19 15.92 0.85
N ARG A 49 -6.53 15.90 0.77
CA ARG A 49 -7.45 16.65 1.64
C ARG A 49 -8.05 15.77 2.72
#